data_AF-A0A9N7ULW1-F1
#
_entry.id   AF-A0A9N7ULW1-F1
#
_cell.length_a   1.000
_cell.length_b   1.000
_cell.length_c   1.000
_cell.angle_alpha   90.00
_cell.angle_beta   90.00
_cell.angle_gamma   90.00
#
_symmetry.space_group_name_H-M   'P 1'
#
loop_
_entity.id
_entity.type
_entity.pdbx_description
1 polymer ?
#
loop_
_entity_poly.entity_id
_entity_poly.type
_entity_poly.pdbx_seq_one_letter_code
_entity_poly.pdbx_strand_id
1 'polypeptide(L)'
;MGKSVMVAYALWAVGGPLGLHHLYLGRDSHALLWILTLGGFGFGWVREFTRIPAYIGEANRDADSGRRRPSALVPPPGCICLAASVTAAQHRRFKPPRTQQRPEELGPRLYKLGLAWLAFSAPLGYCIFHNTTATLYYLSDCVSALLDIFWGYYEEAWRKVLEILLKEYTEEEKEALHVLSLEADATLAEITQSYRELVKTWHPDHNPSSDAEATFIKIQEAYEVLLRRHKPRPPSK
;
A
#
# COMPACT_ATOMS: atom_id res chain seq x y z
N MET A 1 -21.06 37.96 28.57
CA MET A 1 -19.63 38.04 28.91
C MET A 1 -18.87 38.32 27.63
N GLY A 2 -17.93 39.27 27.64
CA GLY A 2 -17.05 39.50 26.49
C GLY A 2 -16.18 38.28 26.23
N LYS A 3 -15.85 38.03 24.96
CA LYS A 3 -14.90 36.99 24.55
C LYS A 3 -13.49 37.41 24.98
N SER A 4 -12.74 36.46 25.53
CA SER A 4 -11.40 36.71 26.07
C SER A 4 -10.31 36.40 25.05
N VAL A 5 -9.30 37.26 24.99
CA VAL A 5 -8.09 37.11 24.16
C VAL A 5 -7.29 35.88 24.57
N MET A 6 -7.16 35.64 25.87
CA MET A 6 -6.41 34.50 26.37
C MET A 6 -7.08 33.16 26.01
N VAL A 7 -8.40 33.10 26.08
CA VAL A 7 -9.17 31.90 25.69
C VAL A 7 -9.08 31.65 24.19
N ALA A 8 -9.14 32.70 23.37
CA ALA A 8 -9.00 32.57 21.93
C ALA A 8 -7.60 32.08 21.52
N TYR A 9 -6.53 32.57 22.16
CA TYR A 9 -5.17 32.08 21.91
C TYR A 9 -4.95 30.66 22.42
N ALA A 10 -5.52 30.29 23.57
CA ALA A 10 -5.46 28.91 24.06
C ALA A 10 -6.16 27.95 23.07
N LEU A 11 -7.34 28.33 22.56
CA LEU A 11 -8.06 27.56 21.55
C LEU A 11 -7.37 27.57 20.18
N TRP A 12 -6.62 28.62 19.85
CA TRP A 12 -5.79 28.68 18.66
C TRP A 12 -4.55 27.78 18.78
N ALA A 13 -3.90 27.71 19.95
CA ALA A 13 -2.73 26.88 20.17
C ALA A 13 -3.09 25.38 20.24
N VAL A 14 -4.17 25.03 20.94
CA VAL A 14 -4.60 23.63 21.13
C VAL A 14 -5.45 23.12 19.97
N GLY A 15 -6.29 23.99 19.40
CA GLY A 15 -7.29 23.65 18.39
C GLY A 15 -7.08 24.38 17.05
N GLY A 16 -5.87 24.87 16.78
CA GLY A 16 -5.49 25.61 15.57
C GLY A 16 -5.85 24.93 14.25
N PRO A 17 -5.55 23.64 14.03
CA PRO A 17 -5.84 22.97 12.76
C PRO A 17 -7.33 22.75 12.57
N LEU A 18 -8.06 22.59 13.68
CA LEU A 18 -9.49 22.36 13.73
C LEU A 18 -10.31 23.67 13.77
N GLY A 19 -9.66 24.84 13.82
CA GLY A 19 -10.33 26.14 13.78
C GLY A 19 -11.20 26.46 15.01
N LEU A 20 -10.93 25.87 16.18
CA LEU A 20 -11.78 26.02 17.39
C LEU A 20 -11.95 27.49 17.82
N HIS A 21 -10.93 28.31 17.64
CA HIS A 21 -10.98 29.74 17.95
C HIS A 21 -11.98 30.50 17.06
N HIS A 22 -12.22 30.10 15.80
CA HIS A 22 -13.26 30.68 14.96
C HIS A 22 -14.68 30.29 15.42
N LEU A 23 -14.84 29.09 15.97
CA LEU A 23 -16.11 28.64 16.57
C LEU A 23 -16.42 29.40 17.86
N TYR A 24 -15.42 29.61 18.72
CA TYR A 24 -15.55 30.47 19.89
C TYR A 24 -15.91 31.91 19.52
N LEU A 25 -15.35 32.41 18.41
CA LEU A 25 -15.67 33.73 17.87
C LEU A 25 -17.04 33.78 17.16
N GLY A 26 -17.72 32.65 16.95
CA GLY A 26 -19.05 32.58 16.32
C GLY A 26 -19.03 32.72 14.80
N ARG A 27 -17.89 32.45 14.16
CA ARG A 27 -17.67 32.58 12.71
C ARG A 27 -17.62 31.19 12.06
N ASP A 28 -18.79 30.56 11.93
CA ASP A 28 -18.90 29.15 11.53
C ASP A 28 -18.46 28.88 10.09
N SER A 29 -18.72 29.80 9.16
CA SER A 29 -18.27 29.69 7.76
C SER A 29 -16.75 29.73 7.66
N HIS A 30 -16.10 30.58 8.43
CA HIS A 30 -14.64 30.62 8.52
C HIS A 30 -14.09 29.33 9.15
N ALA A 31 -14.74 28.80 10.18
CA ALA A 31 -14.33 27.54 10.80
C ALA A 31 -14.40 26.36 9.82
N LEU A 32 -15.46 26.26 9.00
CA LEU A 32 -15.56 25.23 7.95
C LEU A 32 -14.46 25.34 6.91
N LEU A 33 -14.27 26.55 6.36
CA LEU A 33 -13.22 26.79 5.39
C LEU A 33 -11.84 26.49 5.98
N TRP A 34 -11.64 26.77 7.26
CA TRP A 34 -10.40 26.47 7.98
C TRP A 34 -10.15 24.97 8.07
N ILE A 35 -11.12 24.19 8.52
CA ILE A 35 -11.02 22.73 8.65
C ILE A 35 -10.81 22.09 7.27
N LEU A 36 -11.56 22.57 6.26
CA LEU A 36 -11.48 22.04 4.89
C LEU A 36 -10.12 22.31 4.24
N THR A 37 -9.51 23.48 4.52
CA THR A 37 -8.20 23.86 3.99
C THR A 37 -7.05 23.47 4.90
N LEU A 38 -7.31 22.72 5.99
CA LEU A 38 -6.34 22.41 7.05
C LEU A 38 -5.57 23.64 7.53
N GLY A 39 -6.27 24.77 7.68
CA GLY A 39 -5.69 26.04 8.10
C GLY A 39 -4.78 26.70 7.07
N GLY A 40 -5.01 26.43 5.77
CA GLY A 40 -4.29 27.06 4.66
C GLY A 40 -2.81 26.69 4.59
N PHE A 41 -2.49 25.41 4.82
CA PHE A 41 -1.13 24.84 4.72
C PHE A 41 -0.08 25.60 5.56
N GLY A 42 -0.42 25.95 6.80
CA GLY A 42 0.48 26.58 7.76
C GLY A 42 0.65 28.10 7.63
N PHE A 43 0.58 28.66 6.41
CA PHE A 43 0.60 30.12 6.23
C PHE A 43 -0.63 30.80 6.85
N GLY A 44 -1.79 30.13 6.79
CA GLY A 44 -3.00 30.59 7.44
C GLY A 44 -2.83 30.78 8.95
N TRP A 45 -2.14 29.85 9.64
CA TRP A 45 -1.92 29.91 11.08
C TRP A 45 -1.14 31.14 11.53
N VAL A 46 -0.04 31.46 10.83
CA VAL A 46 0.83 32.61 11.15
C VAL A 46 0.06 33.92 10.93
N ARG A 47 -0.66 34.03 9.82
CA ARG A 47 -1.53 35.19 9.53
C ARG A 47 -2.59 35.36 10.62
N GLU A 48 -3.15 34.28 11.13
CA GLU A 48 -4.24 34.29 12.11
C GLU A 48 -3.80 34.78 13.48
N PHE A 49 -2.60 34.41 13.91
CA PHE A 49 -2.01 34.88 15.18
C PHE A 49 -2.08 36.41 15.32
N THR A 50 -1.83 37.13 14.22
CA THR A 50 -1.85 38.60 14.18
C THR A 50 -3.27 39.19 14.12
N ARG A 51 -4.27 38.43 13.66
CA ARG A 51 -5.64 38.92 13.43
C ARG A 51 -6.63 38.58 14.55
N ILE A 52 -6.34 37.60 15.41
CA ILE A 52 -7.19 37.21 16.54
C ILE A 52 -7.62 38.41 17.41
N PRO A 53 -6.74 39.39 17.76
CA PRO A 53 -7.14 40.55 18.56
C PRO A 53 -8.21 41.41 17.89
N ALA A 54 -8.11 41.61 16.57
CA ALA A 54 -9.10 42.35 15.79
C ALA A 54 -10.46 41.64 15.81
N TYR A 55 -10.46 40.31 15.66
CA TYR A 55 -11.70 39.53 15.64
C TYR A 55 -12.42 39.49 16.98
N ILE A 56 -11.69 39.54 18.09
CA ILE A 56 -12.29 39.65 19.42
C ILE A 56 -12.89 41.04 19.62
N GLY A 57 -12.19 42.08 19.15
CA GLY A 57 -12.70 43.44 19.12
C GLY A 57 -14.02 43.53 18.37
N GLU A 58 -14.08 42.96 17.16
CA GLU A 58 -15.31 42.87 16.36
C GLU A 58 -16.41 42.10 17.10
N ALA A 59 -16.11 40.89 17.60
CA ALA A 59 -17.10 40.03 18.23
C ALA A 59 -17.66 40.60 19.55
N ASN A 60 -16.85 41.37 20.30
CA ASN A 60 -17.29 42.06 21.51
C ASN A 60 -18.11 43.31 21.17
N ARG A 61 -17.72 44.08 20.13
CA ARG A 61 -18.51 45.23 19.64
C ARG A 61 -19.88 44.81 19.13
N ASP A 62 -19.98 43.67 18.44
CA ASP A 62 -21.26 43.15 17.96
C ASP A 62 -22.16 42.68 19.11
N ALA A 63 -21.58 42.06 20.15
CA ALA A 63 -22.30 41.67 21.35
C ALA A 63 -22.83 42.88 22.13
N ASP A 64 -22.02 43.94 22.26
CA ASP A 64 -22.43 45.18 22.91
C ASP A 64 -23.44 45.98 22.07
N SER A 65 -23.29 45.97 20.74
CA SER A 65 -24.25 46.59 19.82
C SER A 65 -25.60 45.89 19.85
N GLY A 66 -25.61 44.56 20.02
CA GLY A 66 -26.84 43.79 20.25
C GLY A 66 -27.51 44.13 21.59
N ARG A 67 -26.73 44.50 22.60
CA ARG A 67 -27.21 44.89 23.94
C ARG A 67 -27.67 46.34 24.03
N ARG A 68 -27.10 47.24 23.23
CA ARG A 68 -27.36 48.69 23.26
C ARG A 68 -28.48 49.17 22.34
N ARG A 69 -29.10 48.34 21.50
CA ARG A 69 -30.19 48.80 20.62
C ARG A 69 -31.38 49.29 21.46
N PRO A 70 -31.68 50.61 21.49
CA PRO A 70 -33.01 51.05 21.86
C PRO A 70 -33.96 50.60 20.76
N SER A 71 -35.15 50.11 21.12
CA SER A 71 -36.23 49.94 20.16
C SER A 71 -36.45 51.27 19.43
N ALA A 72 -36.42 51.21 18.10
CA ALA A 72 -36.77 52.27 17.15
C ALA A 72 -35.83 53.50 17.07
N LEU A 73 -35.07 53.59 15.96
CA LEU A 73 -34.84 54.86 15.29
C LEU A 73 -34.82 54.62 13.78
N VAL A 74 -35.97 54.90 13.15
CA VAL A 74 -36.11 54.96 11.70
C VAL A 74 -35.52 56.31 11.26
N PRO A 75 -34.50 56.37 10.37
CA PRO A 75 -34.02 57.65 9.87
C PRO A 75 -35.06 58.27 8.89
N PRO A 76 -35.18 59.62 8.85
CA PRO A 76 -36.09 60.30 7.93
C PRO A 76 -35.65 60.10 6.46
N PRO A 77 -36.59 60.07 5.51
CA PRO A 77 -36.28 59.77 4.11
C PRO A 77 -35.58 60.94 3.43
N GLY A 78 -34.28 60.78 3.17
CA GLY A 78 -33.57 61.59 2.17
C GLY A 78 -33.82 61.07 0.76
N CYS A 79 -33.77 61.96 -0.25
CA CYS A 79 -34.18 61.71 -1.64
C CYS A 79 -33.36 60.65 -2.41
N ILE A 80 -32.34 60.04 -1.80
CA ILE A 80 -31.59 58.96 -2.42
C ILE A 80 -32.06 57.65 -1.77
N CYS A 81 -32.77 56.84 -2.56
CA CYS A 81 -33.30 55.50 -2.26
C CYS A 81 -34.77 55.35 -1.85
N LEU A 82 -35.70 55.91 -2.62
CA LEU A 82 -37.06 55.34 -2.69
C LEU A 82 -37.03 53.89 -3.22
N ALA A 83 -36.22 53.58 -4.23
CA ALA A 83 -36.10 52.22 -4.75
C ALA A 83 -35.53 51.22 -3.70
N ALA A 84 -34.48 51.59 -2.96
CA ALA A 84 -33.91 50.72 -1.92
C ALA A 84 -34.79 50.65 -0.67
N SER A 85 -35.58 51.69 -0.35
CA SER A 85 -36.53 51.65 0.77
C SER A 85 -37.78 50.83 0.44
N VAL A 86 -38.25 50.85 -0.80
CA VAL A 86 -39.40 50.03 -1.26
C VAL A 86 -39.01 48.55 -1.37
N THR A 87 -37.84 48.24 -1.95
CA THR A 87 -37.31 46.86 -1.93
C THR A 87 -36.99 46.38 -0.51
N ALA A 88 -36.42 47.25 0.35
CA ALA A 88 -36.24 46.93 1.77
C ALA A 88 -37.56 46.80 2.53
N ALA A 89 -38.64 47.51 2.14
CA ALA A 89 -39.96 47.41 2.75
C ALA A 89 -40.69 46.12 2.32
N GLN A 90 -40.57 45.73 1.04
CA GLN A 90 -41.11 44.46 0.53
C GLN A 90 -40.41 43.25 1.17
N HIS A 91 -39.08 43.28 1.31
CA HIS A 91 -38.33 42.21 1.98
C HIS A 91 -38.40 42.26 3.52
N ARG A 92 -38.87 43.36 4.13
CA ARG A 92 -39.12 43.43 5.59
C ARG A 92 -40.37 42.66 6.03
N ARG A 93 -41.34 42.42 5.14
CA ARG A 93 -42.58 41.68 5.47
C ARG A 93 -42.34 40.19 5.79
N PHE A 94 -41.20 39.63 5.40
CA PHE A 94 -40.84 38.22 5.61
C PHE A 94 -39.53 38.03 6.38
N LYS A 95 -39.03 39.07 7.05
CA LYS A 95 -38.03 38.83 8.09
C LYS A 95 -38.84 38.58 9.37
N PRO A 96 -38.92 37.34 9.90
CA PRO A 96 -39.43 37.16 11.25
C PRO A 96 -38.67 38.16 12.15
N PRO A 97 -39.28 38.67 13.25
CA PRO A 97 -38.53 39.45 14.21
C PRO A 97 -37.22 38.71 14.40
N ARG A 98 -36.07 39.41 14.22
CA ARG A 98 -34.76 38.81 14.42
C ARG A 98 -34.79 38.40 15.87
N THR A 99 -35.23 37.15 16.10
CA THR A 99 -35.37 36.55 17.41
C THR A 99 -34.00 36.79 17.97
N GLN A 100 -33.95 37.45 19.12
CA GLN A 100 -32.72 37.59 19.86
C GLN A 100 -32.22 36.15 20.02
N GLN A 101 -31.36 35.73 19.10
CA GLN A 101 -30.99 34.35 18.92
C GLN A 101 -30.24 34.08 20.19
N ARG A 102 -30.92 33.43 21.13
CA ARG A 102 -30.28 32.83 22.28
C ARG A 102 -29.12 32.04 21.66
N PRO A 103 -27.86 32.31 22.04
CA PRO A 103 -26.71 31.74 21.35
C PRO A 103 -26.97 30.24 21.20
N GLU A 104 -27.12 29.79 19.95
CA GLU A 104 -27.41 28.38 19.66
C GLU A 104 -26.30 27.58 20.34
N GLU A 105 -26.70 26.59 21.13
CA GLU A 105 -25.76 25.83 21.95
C GLU A 105 -24.64 25.26 21.07
N LEU A 106 -23.44 25.17 21.63
CA LEU A 106 -22.25 24.80 20.88
C LEU A 106 -22.41 23.41 20.19
N GLY A 107 -23.15 22.49 20.83
CA GLY A 107 -23.37 21.12 20.36
C GLY A 107 -24.01 21.00 18.97
N PRO A 108 -25.25 21.50 18.76
CA PRO A 108 -25.91 21.43 17.45
C PRO A 108 -25.12 22.07 16.31
N ARG A 109 -24.37 23.15 16.60
CA ARG A 109 -23.50 23.81 15.62
C ARG A 109 -22.34 22.90 15.23
N LEU A 110 -21.65 22.31 16.21
CA LEU A 110 -20.58 21.34 15.98
C LEU A 110 -21.08 20.12 15.20
N TYR A 111 -22.28 19.62 15.50
CA TYR A 111 -22.89 18.51 14.76
C TYR A 111 -23.13 18.84 13.29
N LYS A 112 -23.74 20.00 12.99
CA LYS A 112 -23.98 20.45 11.60
C LYS A 112 -22.68 20.63 10.83
N LEU A 113 -21.66 21.20 11.48
CA LEU A 113 -20.32 21.39 10.91
C LEU A 113 -19.64 20.05 10.62
N GLY A 114 -19.69 19.12 11.57
CA GLY A 114 -19.14 17.77 11.41
C GLY A 114 -19.83 17.00 10.28
N LEU A 115 -21.16 17.11 10.19
CA LEU A 115 -21.92 16.48 9.10
C LEU A 115 -21.58 17.08 7.73
N ALA A 116 -21.44 18.41 7.64
CA ALA A 116 -21.03 19.09 6.41
C ALA A 116 -19.59 18.71 6.01
N TRP A 117 -18.69 18.56 6.99
CA TRP A 117 -17.33 18.10 6.75
C TRP A 117 -17.30 16.67 6.21
N LEU A 118 -18.01 15.74 6.85
CA LEU A 118 -18.09 14.33 6.41
C LEU A 118 -18.70 14.19 5.02
N ALA A 119 -19.74 14.97 4.70
CA ALA A 119 -20.39 14.93 3.39
C ALA A 119 -19.44 15.30 2.24
N PHE A 120 -18.43 16.13 2.51
CA PHE A 120 -17.43 16.54 1.53
C PHE A 120 -16.17 15.67 1.55
N SER A 121 -15.67 15.30 2.73
CA SER A 121 -14.40 14.59 2.89
C SER A 121 -14.51 13.09 2.64
N ALA A 122 -15.65 12.46 2.95
CA ALA A 122 -15.81 11.01 2.82
C ALA A 122 -15.75 10.52 1.35
N PRO A 123 -16.43 11.15 0.37
CA PRO A 123 -16.31 10.75 -1.03
C PRO A 123 -14.89 10.97 -1.58
N LEU A 124 -14.24 12.08 -1.24
CA LEU A 124 -12.86 12.36 -1.65
C LEU A 124 -11.88 11.36 -1.06
N GLY A 125 -12.01 11.06 0.23
CA GLY A 125 -11.21 10.04 0.92
C GLY A 125 -11.40 8.67 0.27
N TYR A 126 -12.65 8.26 0.05
CA TYR A 126 -12.96 7.00 -0.63
C TYR A 126 -12.32 6.93 -2.02
N CYS A 127 -12.42 7.99 -2.84
CA CYS A 127 -11.81 8.02 -4.17
C CYS A 127 -10.27 7.90 -4.13
N ILE A 128 -9.61 8.61 -3.19
CA ILE A 128 -8.15 8.53 -3.02
C ILE A 128 -7.76 7.11 -2.62
N PHE A 129 -8.36 6.56 -1.56
CA PHE A 129 -8.05 5.23 -1.08
C PHE A 129 -8.36 4.16 -2.12
N HIS A 130 -9.52 4.21 -2.77
CA HIS A 130 -9.89 3.23 -3.79
C HIS A 130 -8.91 3.24 -4.97
N ASN A 131 -8.49 4.42 -5.44
CA ASN A 131 -7.52 4.53 -6.52
C ASN A 131 -6.11 4.06 -6.12
N THR A 132 -5.67 4.41 -4.90
CA THR A 132 -4.39 3.94 -4.35
C THR A 132 -4.39 2.42 -4.14
N THR A 133 -5.48 1.87 -3.60
CA THR A 133 -5.60 0.43 -3.38
C THR A 133 -5.63 -0.33 -4.71
N ALA A 134 -6.37 0.15 -5.71
CA ALA A 134 -6.39 -0.46 -7.04
C ALA A 134 -5.01 -0.46 -7.71
N THR A 135 -4.31 0.67 -7.67
CA THR A 135 -2.94 0.76 -8.23
C THR A 135 -1.94 -0.13 -7.51
N LEU A 136 -2.06 -0.28 -6.19
CA LEU A 136 -1.24 -1.24 -5.42
C LEU A 136 -1.53 -2.69 -5.81
N TYR A 137 -2.80 -3.07 -6.02
CA TYR A 137 -3.16 -4.42 -6.48
C TYR A 137 -2.58 -4.71 -7.86
N TYR A 138 -2.75 -3.80 -8.82
CA TYR A 138 -2.16 -3.99 -10.16
C TYR A 138 -0.63 -4.09 -10.10
N LEU A 139 0.01 -3.26 -9.27
CA LEU A 139 1.45 -3.30 -9.09
C LEU A 139 1.91 -4.62 -8.48
N SER A 140 1.21 -5.12 -7.44
CA SER A 140 1.55 -6.40 -6.82
C SER A 140 1.34 -7.56 -7.79
N ASP A 141 0.30 -7.53 -8.61
CA ASP A 141 0.05 -8.57 -9.62
C ASP A 141 1.16 -8.57 -10.69
N CYS A 142 1.62 -7.39 -11.13
CA CYS A 142 2.78 -7.30 -12.03
C CYS A 142 4.06 -7.84 -11.39
N VAL A 143 4.32 -7.52 -10.12
CA VAL A 143 5.49 -8.02 -9.39
C VAL A 143 5.40 -9.54 -9.21
N SER A 144 4.22 -10.07 -8.87
CA SER A 144 4.00 -11.52 -8.76
C SER A 144 4.29 -12.22 -10.08
N ALA A 145 3.73 -11.73 -11.19
CA ALA A 145 3.97 -12.31 -12.51
C ALA A 145 5.46 -12.29 -12.90
N LEU A 146 6.18 -11.21 -12.58
CA LEU A 146 7.62 -11.14 -12.82
C LEU A 146 8.40 -12.12 -11.94
N LEU A 147 8.03 -12.25 -10.67
CA LEU A 147 8.66 -13.20 -9.75
C LEU A 147 8.37 -14.64 -10.16
N ASP A 148 7.17 -14.96 -10.63
CA ASP A 148 6.81 -16.30 -11.10
C ASP A 148 7.60 -16.68 -12.36
N ILE A 149 7.75 -15.75 -13.31
CA ILE A 149 8.59 -15.94 -14.51
C ILE A 149 10.05 -16.15 -14.12
N PHE A 150 10.57 -15.31 -13.22
CA PHE A 150 11.94 -15.38 -12.75
C PHE A 150 12.17 -16.69 -11.99
N TRP A 151 11.38 -16.95 -10.95
CA TRP A 151 11.49 -18.11 -10.07
C TRP A 151 11.31 -19.42 -10.82
N GLY A 152 10.31 -19.54 -11.71
CA GLY A 152 10.11 -20.73 -12.52
C GLY A 152 11.35 -21.07 -13.35
N TYR A 153 11.93 -20.08 -14.03
CA TYR A 153 13.17 -20.29 -14.79
C TYR A 153 14.33 -20.81 -13.93
N TYR A 154 14.51 -20.26 -12.72
CA TYR A 154 15.57 -20.71 -11.82
C TYR A 154 15.29 -22.09 -11.22
N GLU A 155 14.03 -22.41 -10.93
CA GLU A 155 13.68 -23.67 -10.29
C GLU A 155 14.02 -24.86 -11.20
N GLU A 156 13.64 -24.84 -12.48
CA GLU A 156 14.03 -25.89 -13.43
C GLU A 156 15.54 -25.96 -13.64
N ALA A 157 16.21 -24.80 -13.75
CA ALA A 157 17.64 -24.74 -14.00
C ALA A 157 18.45 -25.30 -12.82
N TRP A 158 18.14 -24.85 -11.60
CA TRP A 158 18.81 -25.32 -10.39
C TRP A 158 18.46 -26.77 -10.07
N ARG A 159 17.24 -27.24 -10.35
CA ARG A 159 16.91 -28.67 -10.22
C ARG A 159 17.81 -29.54 -11.08
N LYS A 160 18.03 -29.19 -12.36
CA LYS A 160 18.93 -29.94 -13.24
C LYS A 160 20.39 -29.88 -12.77
N VAL A 161 20.85 -28.69 -12.37
CA VAL A 161 22.22 -28.53 -11.85
C VAL A 161 22.40 -29.34 -10.56
N LEU A 162 21.43 -29.30 -9.65
CA LEU A 162 21.44 -30.10 -8.43
C LEU A 162 21.37 -31.59 -8.72
N GLU A 163 20.57 -32.04 -9.68
CA GLU A 163 20.54 -33.45 -10.10
C GLU A 163 21.91 -33.89 -10.63
N ILE A 164 22.61 -33.05 -11.39
CA ILE A 164 23.96 -33.35 -11.90
C ILE A 164 24.98 -33.34 -10.75
N LEU A 165 24.96 -32.32 -9.89
CA LEU A 165 25.93 -32.16 -8.81
C LEU A 165 25.73 -33.17 -7.67
N LEU A 166 24.48 -33.56 -7.39
CA LEU A 166 24.13 -34.58 -6.40
C LEU A 166 24.16 -35.99 -6.98
N LYS A 167 24.45 -36.15 -8.28
CA LYS A 167 24.78 -37.45 -8.88
C LYS A 167 26.17 -37.85 -8.39
N GLU A 168 26.27 -38.16 -7.11
CA GLU A 168 27.47 -38.71 -6.49
C GLU A 168 27.64 -40.13 -7.05
N TYR A 169 28.59 -40.29 -7.96
CA TYR A 169 29.04 -41.61 -8.39
C TYR A 169 29.85 -42.22 -7.27
N THR A 170 29.53 -43.45 -6.88
CA THR A 170 30.40 -44.20 -5.97
C THR A 170 31.72 -44.49 -6.67
N GLU A 171 32.81 -44.65 -5.92
CA GLU A 171 34.13 -44.97 -6.50
C GLU A 171 34.07 -46.26 -7.35
N GLU A 172 33.26 -47.23 -6.95
CA GLU A 172 33.00 -48.47 -7.70
C GLU A 172 32.30 -48.21 -9.05
N GLU A 173 31.33 -47.28 -9.11
CA GLU A 173 30.67 -46.89 -10.36
C GLU A 173 31.64 -46.17 -11.32
N LYS A 174 32.51 -45.30 -10.79
CA LYS A 174 33.55 -44.61 -11.59
C LYS A 174 34.57 -45.59 -12.16
N GLU A 175 35.02 -46.55 -11.35
CA GLU A 175 35.97 -47.59 -11.80
C GLU A 175 35.33 -48.48 -12.86
N ALA A 176 34.07 -48.88 -12.68
CA ALA A 176 33.33 -49.66 -13.66
C ALA A 176 33.17 -48.94 -15.01
N LEU A 177 32.87 -47.64 -14.99
CA LEU A 177 32.81 -46.80 -16.20
C LEU A 177 34.17 -46.72 -16.90
N HIS A 178 35.25 -46.57 -16.13
CA HIS A 178 36.60 -46.53 -16.66
C HIS A 178 37.02 -47.87 -17.31
N VAL A 179 36.70 -49.01 -16.67
CA VAL A 179 36.97 -50.35 -17.22
C VAL A 179 36.24 -50.59 -18.54
N LEU A 180 35.00 -50.13 -18.67
CA LEU A 180 34.22 -50.23 -19.92
C LEU A 180 34.53 -49.10 -20.92
N SER A 181 35.41 -48.15 -20.55
CA SER A 181 35.76 -46.97 -21.36
C SER A 181 34.55 -46.13 -21.77
N LEU A 182 33.67 -45.86 -20.79
CA LEU A 182 32.42 -45.11 -20.98
C LEU A 182 32.42 -43.80 -20.19
N GLU A 183 31.66 -42.82 -20.67
CA GLU A 183 31.43 -41.57 -19.95
C GLU A 183 30.38 -41.74 -18.83
N ALA A 184 30.38 -40.82 -17.86
CA ALA A 184 29.54 -40.92 -16.67
C ALA A 184 28.03 -41.00 -16.99
N ASP A 185 27.59 -40.39 -18.08
CA ASP A 185 26.21 -40.35 -18.54
C ASP A 185 25.83 -41.47 -19.52
N ALA A 186 26.71 -42.48 -19.71
CA ALA A 186 26.46 -43.59 -20.63
C ALA A 186 25.13 -44.32 -20.35
N THR A 187 24.38 -44.54 -21.42
CA THR A 187 23.08 -45.21 -21.41
C THR A 187 23.23 -46.73 -21.25
N LEU A 188 22.18 -47.43 -20.79
CA LEU A 188 22.18 -48.90 -20.69
C LEU A 188 22.50 -49.60 -22.01
N ALA A 189 22.11 -48.99 -23.14
CA ALA A 189 22.40 -49.49 -24.47
C ALA A 189 23.91 -49.44 -24.78
N GLU A 190 24.56 -48.30 -24.48
CA GLU A 190 26.00 -48.11 -24.66
C GLU A 190 26.81 -49.03 -23.73
N ILE A 191 26.36 -49.18 -22.47
CA ILE A 191 26.97 -50.12 -21.51
C ILE A 191 26.93 -51.56 -22.04
N THR A 192 25.76 -51.98 -22.54
CA THR A 192 25.58 -53.33 -23.09
C THR A 192 26.40 -53.54 -24.37
N GLN A 193 26.53 -52.50 -25.19
CA GLN A 193 27.32 -52.54 -26.41
C GLN A 193 28.81 -52.68 -26.11
N SER A 194 29.38 -51.80 -25.27
CA SER A 194 30.79 -51.86 -24.87
C SER A 194 31.14 -53.20 -24.21
N TYR A 195 30.28 -53.70 -23.31
CA TYR A 195 30.44 -55.03 -22.73
C TYR A 195 30.55 -56.13 -23.79
N ARG A 196 29.66 -56.14 -24.78
CA ARG A 196 29.68 -57.15 -25.85
C ARG A 196 30.93 -57.07 -26.72
N GLU A 197 31.45 -55.86 -26.96
CA GLU A 197 32.67 -55.65 -27.75
C GLU A 197 33.90 -56.12 -26.97
N LEU A 198 34.02 -55.74 -25.69
CA LEU A 198 35.12 -56.14 -24.82
C LEU A 198 35.13 -57.65 -24.57
N VAL A 199 33.97 -58.26 -24.34
CA VAL A 199 33.85 -59.71 -24.17
C VAL A 199 34.31 -60.47 -25.41
N LYS A 200 33.97 -60.00 -26.62
CA LYS A 200 34.44 -60.65 -27.86
C LYS A 200 35.96 -60.64 -28.00
N THR A 201 36.60 -59.57 -27.56
CA THR A 201 38.07 -59.38 -27.66
C THR A 201 38.83 -60.12 -26.55
N TRP A 202 38.27 -60.16 -25.34
CA TRP A 202 38.95 -60.68 -24.15
C TRP A 202 38.45 -62.05 -23.68
N HIS A 203 37.58 -62.72 -24.45
CA HIS A 203 37.10 -64.05 -24.09
C HIS A 203 38.27 -65.06 -23.97
N PRO A 204 38.40 -65.80 -22.85
CA PRO A 204 39.51 -66.74 -22.63
C PRO A 204 39.63 -67.82 -23.72
N ASP A 205 38.52 -68.24 -24.31
CA ASP A 205 38.53 -69.24 -25.40
C ASP A 205 39.15 -68.72 -26.71
N HIS A 206 39.11 -67.41 -26.95
CA HIS A 206 39.58 -66.80 -28.21
C HIS A 206 40.90 -66.06 -28.05
N ASN A 207 41.20 -65.58 -26.83
CA ASN A 207 42.37 -64.77 -26.53
C ASN A 207 43.35 -65.57 -25.62
N PRO A 208 44.50 -66.02 -26.15
CA PRO A 208 45.45 -66.85 -25.41
C PRO A 208 46.38 -66.07 -24.46
N SER A 209 46.14 -64.77 -24.23
CA SER A 209 46.96 -64.00 -23.28
C SER A 209 46.69 -64.40 -21.83
N SER A 210 47.74 -64.42 -20.99
CA SER A 210 47.63 -64.73 -19.56
C SER A 210 46.70 -63.78 -18.80
N ASP A 211 46.55 -62.56 -19.33
CA ASP A 211 45.82 -61.47 -18.69
C ASP A 211 44.35 -61.41 -19.17
N ALA A 212 43.97 -62.22 -20.16
CA ALA A 212 42.61 -62.24 -20.71
C ALA A 212 41.57 -62.64 -19.67
N GLU A 213 41.83 -63.68 -18.88
CA GLU A 213 40.93 -64.14 -17.83
C GLU A 213 40.71 -63.08 -16.74
N ALA A 214 41.80 -62.47 -16.25
CA ALA A 214 41.72 -61.40 -15.25
C ALA A 214 40.98 -60.16 -15.78
N THR A 215 41.18 -59.80 -17.04
CA THR A 215 40.52 -58.66 -17.68
C THR A 215 39.03 -58.96 -17.92
N PHE A 216 38.69 -60.18 -18.32
CA PHE A 216 37.32 -60.63 -18.51
C PHE A 216 36.50 -60.55 -17.21
N ILE A 217 37.08 -60.99 -16.09
CA ILE A 217 36.43 -60.91 -14.76
C ILE A 217 36.14 -59.44 -14.40
N LYS A 218 37.10 -58.54 -14.61
CA LYS A 218 36.93 -57.10 -14.35
C LYS A 218 35.83 -56.47 -15.23
N ILE A 219 35.76 -56.85 -16.51
CA ILE A 219 34.72 -56.39 -17.44
C ILE A 219 33.34 -56.84 -16.96
N GLN A 220 33.22 -58.08 -16.49
CA GLN A 220 31.96 -58.63 -16.00
C GLN A 220 31.51 -57.94 -14.71
N GLU A 221 32.42 -57.73 -13.76
CA GLU A 221 32.16 -57.02 -12.50
C GLU A 221 31.72 -55.57 -12.77
N ALA A 222 32.42 -54.86 -13.65
CA ALA A 222 32.07 -53.51 -14.07
C ALA A 222 30.66 -53.44 -14.67
N TYR A 223 30.32 -54.38 -15.57
CA TYR A 223 28.99 -54.46 -16.15
C TYR A 223 27.90 -54.71 -15.10
N GLU A 224 28.14 -55.59 -14.13
CA GLU A 224 27.17 -55.86 -13.05
C GLU A 224 26.92 -54.66 -12.16
N VAL A 225 27.96 -53.92 -11.77
CA VAL A 225 27.85 -52.70 -10.95
C VAL A 225 26.96 -51.67 -11.65
N LEU A 226 27.21 -51.40 -12.93
CA LEU A 226 26.41 -50.43 -13.70
C LEU A 226 24.99 -50.91 -13.98
N LEU A 227 24.78 -52.23 -14.14
CA LEU A 227 23.47 -52.83 -14.32
C LEU A 227 22.61 -52.72 -13.05
N ARG A 228 23.22 -52.91 -11.86
CA ARG A 228 22.53 -52.74 -10.56
C ARG A 228 22.03 -51.31 -10.38
N ARG A 229 22.78 -50.32 -10.85
CA ARG A 229 22.37 -48.90 -10.82
C ARG A 229 21.16 -48.62 -11.71
N HIS A 230 21.09 -49.24 -12.89
CA HIS A 230 20.02 -49.02 -13.87
C HIS A 230 18.76 -49.87 -13.63
N LYS A 231 18.85 -50.94 -12.82
CA LYS A 231 17.69 -51.79 -12.54
C LYS A 231 16.73 -51.07 -11.60
N PRO A 232 15.42 -50.94 -11.94
CA PRO A 232 14.46 -50.31 -11.05
C PRO A 232 14.36 -51.13 -9.75
N ARG A 233 14.52 -50.46 -8.61
CA ARG A 233 14.41 -51.08 -7.29
C ARG A 233 13.00 -51.69 -7.15
N PRO A 234 12.86 -52.98 -6.82
CA PRO A 234 11.53 -53.58 -6.66
C PRO A 234 10.77 -52.87 -5.54
N PRO A 235 9.44 -52.69 -5.65
CA PRO A 235 8.65 -52.10 -4.58
C PRO A 235 8.83 -52.94 -3.31
N SER A 236 9.15 -52.28 -2.19
CA SER A 236 9.20 -52.95 -0.89
C SER A 236 7.81 -53.51 -0.59
N LYS A 237 7.73 -54.83 -0.34
CA LYS A 237 6.51 -55.48 0.15
C LYS A 237 6.19 -55.03 1.56
#